data_AF-A0A662VTD9-F1
#
_entry.id   AF-A0A662VTD9-F1
#
_cell.length_a   1.000
_cell.length_b   1.000
_cell.length_c   1.000
_cell.angle_alpha   90.00
_cell.angle_beta   90.00
_cell.angle_gamma   90.00
#
_symmetry.space_group_name_H-M   'P 1'
#
loop_
_entity.id
_entity.type
_entity.pdbx_description
1 polymer ?
#
loop_
_entity_poly.entity_id
_entity_poly.type
_entity_poly.pdbx_seq_one_letter_code
_entity_poly.pdbx_strand_id
1 'polypeptide(L)'
;KSNLTLKVHQAEWHVRGLTYHCRNLIRHYNVIAQDVSKRASVGADVVIMYEPAVQKLMFEFYALVNLARISLDNLRNLSPVFVTPYNQLPKSITNYKPGSTNCPIYERLAKEPILAYLVDIRNCIVHYRTFATSDNAIATAEGVEELPVLDEIDFTEGVAKFYFRYTGGKFVLNIYLPDVIFVRKPSGEKKLAEFTYKKRYNLLSQSMQFVRLVVYSTIEALELLINPGSPTFFYNRVR
;
A
#
# COMPACT_ATOMS: atom_id res chain seq x y z
N LYS A 1 -11.11 -27.99 16.07
CA LYS A 1 -9.65 -27.75 16.26
C LYS A 1 -8.89 -27.57 14.93
N SER A 2 -9.10 -28.39 13.89
CA SER A 2 -8.40 -28.26 12.58
C SER A 2 -8.56 -26.92 11.85
N ASN A 3 -9.73 -26.27 11.95
CA ASN A 3 -10.00 -25.01 11.24
C ASN A 3 -9.27 -23.79 11.85
N LEU A 4 -9.16 -23.71 13.19
CA LEU A 4 -8.45 -22.61 13.84
C LEU A 4 -6.95 -22.65 13.56
N THR A 5 -6.33 -23.83 13.65
CA THR A 5 -4.91 -24.02 13.32
C THR A 5 -4.60 -23.59 11.88
N LEU A 6 -5.46 -23.94 10.92
CA LEU A 6 -5.31 -23.48 9.54
C LEU A 6 -5.38 -21.96 9.41
N LYS A 7 -6.34 -21.31 10.08
CA LYS A 7 -6.48 -19.84 10.07
C LYS A 7 -5.26 -19.15 10.69
N VAL A 8 -4.73 -19.68 11.78
CA VAL A 8 -3.51 -19.17 12.43
C VAL A 8 -2.32 -19.28 11.47
N HIS A 9 -2.12 -20.43 10.82
CA HIS A 9 -1.03 -20.60 9.85
C HIS A 9 -1.17 -19.68 8.63
N GLN A 10 -2.38 -19.48 8.11
CA GLN A 10 -2.61 -18.55 7.01
C GLN A 10 -2.28 -17.10 7.41
N ALA A 11 -2.74 -16.68 8.58
CA ALA A 11 -2.44 -15.35 9.12
C ALA A 11 -0.94 -15.15 9.35
N GLU A 12 -0.25 -16.15 9.90
CA GLU A 12 1.20 -16.14 10.04
C GLU A 12 1.90 -16.01 8.68
N TRP A 13 1.47 -16.76 7.66
CA TRP A 13 2.02 -16.69 6.31
C TRP A 13 1.86 -15.29 5.70
N HIS A 14 0.70 -14.66 5.90
CA HIS A 14 0.44 -13.30 5.45
C HIS A 14 1.35 -12.27 6.16
N VAL A 15 1.49 -12.36 7.48
CA VAL A 15 2.35 -11.46 8.27
C VAL A 15 3.82 -11.62 7.83
N ARG A 16 4.29 -12.86 7.65
CA ARG A 16 5.65 -13.14 7.15
C ARG A 16 5.84 -12.61 5.73
N GLY A 17 4.86 -12.81 4.83
CA GLY A 17 4.91 -12.31 3.46
C GLY A 17 4.97 -10.79 3.38
N LEU A 18 4.14 -10.08 4.16
CA LEU A 18 4.18 -8.61 4.25
C LEU A 18 5.53 -8.11 4.74
N THR A 19 6.07 -8.75 5.78
CA THR A 19 7.39 -8.42 6.33
C THR A 19 8.50 -8.67 5.30
N TYR A 20 8.40 -9.76 4.54
CA TYR A 20 9.34 -10.11 3.49
C TYR A 20 9.35 -9.04 2.38
N HIS A 21 8.19 -8.72 1.81
CA HIS A 21 8.09 -7.71 0.75
C HIS A 21 8.56 -6.33 1.23
N CYS A 22 8.22 -5.95 2.46
CA CYS A 22 8.68 -4.68 3.03
C CYS A 22 10.21 -4.63 3.22
N ARG A 23 10.85 -5.74 3.59
CA ARG A 23 12.32 -5.84 3.68
C ARG A 23 12.97 -5.75 2.31
N ASN A 24 12.41 -6.42 1.30
CA ASN A 24 12.93 -6.35 -0.05
C ASN A 24 12.78 -4.96 -0.67
N LEU A 25 11.68 -4.24 -0.38
CA LEU A 25 11.54 -2.84 -0.75
C LEU A 25 12.69 -1.98 -0.25
N ILE A 26 13.04 -2.10 1.04
CA ILE A 26 14.16 -1.36 1.65
C ILE A 26 15.48 -1.76 0.98
N ARG A 27 15.68 -3.05 0.71
CA ARG A 27 16.88 -3.55 0.04
C ARG A 27 17.04 -2.95 -1.36
N HIS A 28 15.99 -2.99 -2.18
CA HIS A 28 16.05 -2.45 -3.54
C HIS A 28 16.16 -0.93 -3.55
N TYR A 29 15.49 -0.25 -2.63
CA TYR A 29 15.65 1.19 -2.43
C TYR A 29 17.11 1.57 -2.15
N ASN A 30 17.81 0.83 -1.28
CA ASN A 30 19.21 1.12 -0.97
C ASN A 30 20.13 1.00 -2.18
N VAL A 31 19.89 0.02 -3.05
CA VAL A 31 20.64 -0.13 -4.32
C VAL A 31 20.43 1.10 -5.20
N ILE A 32 19.17 1.48 -5.42
CA ILE A 32 18.82 2.64 -6.24
C ILE A 32 19.42 3.93 -5.64
N ALA A 33 19.32 4.12 -4.33
CA ALA A 33 19.83 5.30 -3.64
C ALA A 33 21.35 5.44 -3.78
N GLN A 34 22.11 4.35 -3.67
CA GLN A 34 23.56 4.36 -3.90
C GLN A 34 23.89 4.77 -5.33
N ASP A 35 23.14 4.26 -6.30
CA ASP A 35 23.41 4.49 -7.71
C ASP A 35 22.99 5.87 -8.21
N VAL A 36 21.88 6.43 -7.69
CA VAL A 36 21.56 7.85 -7.87
C VAL A 36 22.61 8.72 -7.18
N SER A 37 23.06 8.37 -5.97
CA SER A 37 24.03 9.18 -5.23
C SER A 37 25.37 9.34 -5.96
N LYS A 38 25.91 8.25 -6.53
CA LYS A 38 27.16 8.28 -7.34
C LYS A 38 27.05 9.18 -8.57
N ARG A 39 25.86 9.24 -9.19
CA ARG A 39 25.61 10.03 -10.39
C ARG A 39 25.30 11.47 -10.05
N ALA A 40 24.51 11.72 -9.01
CA ALA A 40 24.25 13.07 -8.52
C ALA A 40 25.52 13.78 -8.02
N SER A 41 26.51 13.04 -7.49
CA SER A 41 27.76 13.63 -7.01
C SER A 41 28.63 14.29 -8.09
N VAL A 42 28.33 14.06 -9.37
CA VAL A 42 29.00 14.78 -10.49
C VAL A 42 28.34 16.12 -10.82
N GLY A 43 27.38 16.57 -10.00
CA GLY A 43 26.68 17.85 -10.19
C GLY A 43 25.48 17.79 -11.12
N ALA A 44 24.92 16.59 -11.35
CA ALA A 44 23.73 16.42 -12.20
C ALA A 44 22.45 16.76 -11.41
N ASP A 45 21.62 17.64 -11.96
CA ASP A 45 20.30 17.97 -11.42
C ASP A 45 19.23 16.92 -11.77
N VAL A 46 19.46 16.17 -12.85
CA VAL A 46 18.62 15.06 -13.27
C VAL A 46 19.51 13.84 -13.56
N VAL A 47 19.17 12.72 -12.96
CA VAL A 47 19.84 11.43 -13.15
C VAL A 47 18.91 10.50 -13.91
N ILE A 48 19.28 10.16 -15.14
CA ILE A 48 18.62 9.12 -15.94
C ILE A 48 19.55 7.91 -15.98
N MET A 49 19.08 6.75 -15.56
CA MET A 49 19.90 5.53 -15.53
C MET A 49 19.07 4.28 -15.75
N TYR A 50 19.67 3.29 -16.42
CA TYR A 50 19.17 1.92 -16.39
C TYR A 50 19.43 1.31 -15.00
N GLU A 51 18.38 0.91 -14.29
CA GLU A 51 18.44 0.35 -12.94
C GLU A 51 17.36 -0.73 -12.72
N PRO A 52 17.69 -2.02 -12.92
CA PRO A 52 16.77 -3.14 -12.70
C PRO A 52 16.19 -3.22 -11.28
N ALA A 53 16.86 -2.63 -10.29
CA ALA A 53 16.34 -2.58 -8.93
C ALA A 53 15.04 -1.77 -8.83
N VAL A 54 14.76 -0.84 -9.76
CA VAL A 54 13.48 -0.11 -9.81
C VAL A 54 12.32 -1.06 -10.08
N GLN A 55 12.44 -1.91 -11.11
CA GLN A 55 11.41 -2.88 -11.44
C GLN A 55 11.20 -3.86 -10.27
N LYS A 56 12.28 -4.33 -9.64
CA LYS A 56 12.19 -5.19 -8.45
C LYS A 56 11.51 -4.47 -7.28
N LEU A 57 11.86 -3.21 -7.01
CA LEU A 57 11.22 -2.41 -5.97
C LEU A 57 9.71 -2.28 -6.23
N MET A 58 9.33 -1.93 -7.45
CA MET A 58 7.93 -1.75 -7.80
C MET A 58 7.14 -3.08 -7.75
N PHE A 59 7.80 -4.22 -8.01
CA PHE A 59 7.19 -5.54 -7.91
C PHE A 59 6.90 -5.88 -6.45
N GLU A 60 7.88 -5.65 -5.58
CA GLU A 60 7.73 -5.87 -4.14
C GLU A 60 6.65 -4.95 -3.56
N PHE A 61 6.53 -3.72 -4.07
CA PHE A 61 5.44 -2.81 -3.69
C PHE A 61 4.07 -3.36 -4.13
N TYR A 62 3.97 -3.81 -5.39
CA TYR A 62 2.76 -4.44 -5.92
C TYR A 62 2.33 -5.66 -5.11
N ALA A 63 3.27 -6.56 -4.80
CA ALA A 63 3.01 -7.76 -4.02
C ALA A 63 2.56 -7.41 -2.59
N LEU A 64 3.21 -6.43 -1.96
CA LEU A 64 2.86 -5.93 -0.64
C LEU A 64 1.43 -5.39 -0.60
N VAL A 65 1.04 -4.48 -1.50
CA VAL A 65 -0.29 -3.86 -1.46
C VAL A 65 -1.41 -4.88 -1.75
N ASN A 66 -1.14 -5.87 -2.61
CA ASN A 66 -2.10 -6.96 -2.87
C ASN A 66 -2.24 -7.88 -1.66
N LEU A 67 -1.13 -8.34 -1.07
CA LEU A 67 -1.17 -9.20 0.10
C LEU A 67 -1.81 -8.47 1.30
N ALA A 68 -1.53 -7.18 1.47
CA ALA A 68 -2.14 -6.34 2.50
C ALA A 68 -3.66 -6.31 2.35
N ARG A 69 -4.14 -6.10 1.12
CA ARG A 69 -5.58 -6.11 0.83
C ARG A 69 -6.22 -7.47 1.10
N ILE A 70 -5.63 -8.55 0.59
CA ILE A 70 -6.12 -9.92 0.80
C ILE A 70 -6.20 -10.25 2.30
N SER A 71 -5.17 -9.86 3.06
CA SER A 71 -5.11 -10.09 4.51
C SER A 71 -6.24 -9.38 5.26
N LEU A 72 -6.54 -8.13 4.88
CA LEU A 72 -7.64 -7.37 5.47
C LEU A 72 -9.01 -7.90 5.07
N ASP A 73 -9.20 -8.32 3.81
CA ASP A 73 -10.45 -8.96 3.37
C ASP A 73 -10.67 -10.32 4.11
N ASN A 74 -9.58 -11.02 4.43
CA ASN A 74 -9.61 -12.26 5.21
C ASN A 74 -9.99 -12.07 6.70
N LEU A 75 -10.04 -10.84 7.22
CA LEU A 75 -10.55 -10.57 8.56
C LEU A 75 -12.00 -11.05 8.71
N ARG A 76 -12.75 -11.22 7.62
CA ARG A 76 -14.08 -11.84 7.63
C ARG A 76 -14.10 -13.22 8.30
N ASN A 77 -12.95 -13.89 8.38
CA ASN A 77 -12.79 -15.16 9.11
C ASN A 77 -13.00 -15.04 10.63
N LEU A 78 -13.14 -13.82 11.15
CA LEU A 78 -13.65 -13.49 12.48
C LEU A 78 -15.12 -13.88 12.70
N SER A 79 -15.84 -14.36 11.69
CA SER A 79 -17.26 -14.71 11.86
C SER A 79 -17.64 -15.58 13.05
N PRO A 80 -16.81 -16.49 13.59
CA PRO A 80 -17.17 -17.23 14.80
C PRO A 80 -17.40 -16.36 16.03
N VAL A 81 -16.83 -15.14 16.09
CA VAL A 81 -17.06 -14.18 17.19
C VAL A 81 -18.23 -13.21 16.90
N PHE A 82 -18.88 -13.35 15.75
CA PHE A 82 -20.05 -12.58 15.38
C PHE A 82 -21.34 -13.39 15.64
N VAL A 83 -22.35 -12.71 16.15
CA VAL A 83 -23.75 -13.18 16.15
C VAL A 83 -24.30 -13.21 14.73
N THR A 84 -23.87 -12.25 13.90
CA THR A 84 -24.27 -12.16 12.49
C THR A 84 -23.72 -13.34 11.67
N PRO A 85 -24.55 -14.05 10.88
CA PRO A 85 -24.11 -15.15 10.03
C PRO A 85 -22.98 -14.77 9.05
N TYR A 86 -22.05 -15.70 8.81
CA TYR A 86 -20.88 -15.47 7.92
C TYR A 86 -21.26 -14.92 6.54
N ASN A 87 -22.31 -15.44 5.92
CA ASN A 87 -22.77 -15.03 4.60
C ASN A 87 -23.28 -13.57 4.55
N GLN A 88 -23.66 -12.99 5.70
CA GLN A 88 -24.09 -11.61 5.81
C GLN A 88 -22.93 -10.64 6.07
N LEU A 89 -21.76 -11.13 6.49
CA LEU A 89 -20.56 -10.31 6.63
C LEU A 89 -20.02 -9.92 5.26
N PRO A 90 -19.60 -8.66 5.05
CA PRO A 90 -18.99 -8.24 3.80
C PRO A 90 -17.76 -9.06 3.42
N LYS A 91 -17.64 -9.38 2.12
CA LYS A 91 -16.46 -10.06 1.55
C LYS A 91 -15.20 -9.20 1.58
N SER A 92 -15.35 -7.90 1.79
CA SER A 92 -14.26 -6.96 1.66
C SER A 92 -14.27 -5.91 2.75
N ILE A 93 -13.08 -5.56 3.24
CA ILE A 93 -12.90 -4.58 4.32
C ILE A 93 -13.43 -3.20 3.94
N THR A 94 -13.44 -2.83 2.65
CA THR A 94 -13.98 -1.53 2.19
C THR A 94 -15.49 -1.39 2.32
N ASN A 95 -16.20 -2.49 2.55
CA ASN A 95 -17.66 -2.49 2.66
C ASN A 95 -18.13 -2.33 4.12
N TYR A 96 -17.21 -2.27 5.07
CA TYR A 96 -17.52 -1.92 6.45
C TYR A 96 -17.54 -0.40 6.58
N LYS A 97 -18.73 0.16 6.79
CA LYS A 97 -18.93 1.59 7.04
C LYS A 97 -18.76 1.89 8.54
N PRO A 98 -18.36 3.11 8.93
CA PRO A 98 -18.39 3.52 10.33
C PRO A 98 -19.78 3.27 10.95
N GLY A 99 -19.82 2.69 12.15
CA GLY A 99 -21.07 2.35 12.86
C GLY A 99 -21.83 1.13 12.31
N SER A 100 -21.33 0.46 11.27
CA SER A 100 -21.98 -0.76 10.74
C SER A 100 -21.72 -2.01 11.57
N THR A 101 -20.81 -1.97 12.54
CA THR A 101 -20.50 -3.07 13.45
C THR A 101 -19.92 -2.52 14.75
N ASN A 102 -20.08 -3.26 15.85
CA ASN A 102 -19.44 -2.98 17.15
C ASN A 102 -18.10 -3.73 17.33
N CYS A 103 -17.60 -4.41 16.30
CA CYS A 103 -16.31 -5.07 16.37
C CYS A 103 -15.18 -4.02 16.26
N PRO A 104 -14.31 -3.89 17.28
CA PRO A 104 -13.36 -2.78 17.39
C PRO A 104 -12.37 -2.71 16.23
N ILE A 105 -11.94 -3.86 15.71
CA ILE A 105 -11.05 -3.95 14.54
C ILE A 105 -11.66 -3.23 13.34
N TYR A 106 -12.91 -3.53 13.01
CA TYR A 106 -13.60 -2.93 11.85
C TYR A 106 -13.94 -1.46 12.08
N GLU A 107 -14.34 -1.08 13.28
CA GLU A 107 -14.60 0.33 13.62
C GLU A 107 -13.36 1.20 13.50
N ARG A 108 -12.20 0.69 13.96
CA ARG A 108 -10.90 1.34 13.79
C ARG A 108 -10.54 1.43 12.31
N LEU A 109 -10.54 0.31 11.60
CA LEU A 109 -10.18 0.26 10.18
C LEU A 109 -11.06 1.16 9.30
N ALA A 110 -12.36 1.26 9.58
CA ALA A 110 -13.27 2.13 8.84
C ALA A 110 -12.95 3.64 8.99
N LYS A 111 -12.23 4.02 10.05
CA LYS A 111 -11.82 5.41 10.33
C LYS A 111 -10.39 5.71 9.88
N GLU A 112 -9.61 4.69 9.47
CA GLU A 112 -8.19 4.84 9.11
C GLU A 112 -8.02 5.40 7.69
N PRO A 113 -7.53 6.64 7.49
CA PRO A 113 -7.38 7.22 6.16
C PRO A 113 -6.40 6.44 5.28
N ILE A 114 -5.38 5.86 5.91
CA ILE A 114 -4.35 5.04 5.26
C ILE A 114 -4.94 3.80 4.58
N LEU A 115 -6.03 3.24 5.09
CA LEU A 115 -6.71 2.10 4.49
C LEU A 115 -7.32 2.47 3.13
N ALA A 116 -7.98 3.63 3.05
CA ALA A 116 -8.56 4.10 1.80
C ALA A 116 -7.48 4.32 0.74
N TYR A 117 -6.34 4.89 1.15
CA TYR A 117 -5.19 5.10 0.28
C TYR A 117 -4.58 3.77 -0.20
N LEU A 118 -4.37 2.79 0.69
CA LEU A 118 -3.91 1.44 0.37
C LEU A 118 -4.79 0.77 -0.71
N VAL A 119 -6.11 0.88 -0.56
CA VAL A 119 -7.05 0.27 -1.52
C VAL A 119 -6.99 0.97 -2.87
N ASP A 120 -6.98 2.30 -2.87
CA ASP A 120 -6.96 3.07 -4.10
C ASP A 120 -5.61 2.87 -4.84
N ILE A 121 -4.45 2.89 -4.17
CA ILE A 121 -3.15 2.62 -4.80
C ILE A 121 -3.06 1.20 -5.35
N ARG A 122 -3.55 0.20 -4.60
CA ARG A 122 -3.61 -1.20 -5.09
C ARG A 122 -4.43 -1.30 -6.36
N ASN A 123 -5.62 -0.68 -6.40
CA ASN A 123 -6.49 -0.73 -7.56
C ASN A 123 -5.87 0.00 -8.77
N CYS A 124 -5.18 1.11 -8.54
CA CYS A 124 -4.44 1.81 -9.59
C CYS A 124 -3.38 0.90 -10.24
N ILE A 125 -2.52 0.27 -9.45
CA ILE A 125 -1.43 -0.56 -9.98
C ILE A 125 -1.95 -1.83 -10.67
N VAL A 126 -3.11 -2.36 -10.22
CA VAL A 126 -3.68 -3.58 -10.81
C VAL A 126 -4.48 -3.30 -12.09
N HIS A 127 -5.15 -2.15 -12.20
CA HIS A 127 -6.16 -1.93 -13.24
C HIS A 127 -5.92 -0.73 -14.17
N TYR A 128 -5.07 0.24 -13.79
CA TYR A 128 -4.96 1.52 -14.52
C TYR A 128 -3.55 1.85 -14.99
N ARG A 129 -2.55 1.64 -14.13
CA ARG A 129 -1.14 1.87 -14.44
C ARG A 129 -0.45 0.52 -14.29
N THR A 130 -0.04 -0.06 -15.40
CA THR A 130 0.63 -1.37 -15.36
C THR A 130 1.93 -1.24 -14.56
N PHE A 131 2.28 -2.29 -13.81
CA PHE A 131 3.56 -2.40 -13.13
C PHE A 131 4.75 -2.52 -14.11
N ALA A 132 4.51 -2.61 -15.43
CA ALA A 132 5.58 -2.57 -16.44
C ALA A 132 6.20 -1.16 -16.51
N THR A 133 6.97 -0.81 -15.47
CA THR A 133 7.87 0.33 -15.50
C THR A 133 9.02 0.02 -16.43
N SER A 134 9.50 1.00 -17.17
CA SER A 134 10.79 0.85 -17.85
C SER A 134 11.87 0.57 -16.80
N ASP A 135 12.92 -0.15 -17.20
CA ASP A 135 14.09 -0.34 -16.35
C ASP A 135 14.86 0.98 -16.13
N ASN A 136 14.41 2.08 -16.73
CA ASN A 136 15.02 3.38 -16.59
C ASN A 136 14.47 4.09 -15.35
N ALA A 137 15.35 4.48 -14.45
CA ALA A 137 15.07 5.39 -13.35
C ALA A 137 15.34 6.83 -13.81
N ILE A 138 14.38 7.72 -13.55
CA ILE A 138 14.57 9.17 -13.65
C ILE A 138 14.45 9.73 -12.24
N ALA A 139 15.55 10.24 -11.70
CA ALA A 139 15.57 10.90 -10.40
C ALA A 139 15.94 12.38 -10.58
N THR A 140 15.15 13.27 -9.97
CA THR A 140 15.29 14.72 -10.13
C THR A 140 15.69 15.37 -8.80
N ALA A 141 16.57 16.37 -8.82
CA ALA A 141 16.91 17.11 -7.61
C ALA A 141 15.67 17.84 -7.06
N GLU A 142 15.45 17.82 -5.74
CA GLU A 142 14.32 18.55 -5.14
C GLU A 142 14.42 20.05 -5.45
N GLY A 143 13.37 20.61 -6.06
CA GLY A 143 13.30 22.03 -6.44
C GLY A 143 13.69 22.31 -7.90
N VAL A 144 14.16 21.30 -8.63
CA VAL A 144 14.39 21.38 -10.08
C VAL A 144 13.11 21.00 -10.83
N GLU A 145 12.82 21.72 -11.91
CA GLU A 145 11.70 21.41 -12.78
C GLU A 145 11.88 20.03 -13.42
N GLU A 146 10.83 19.22 -13.41
CA GLU A 146 10.90 17.88 -14.00
C GLU A 146 11.08 17.98 -15.51
N LEU A 147 11.85 17.05 -16.08
CA LEU A 147 11.91 16.93 -17.52
C LEU A 147 10.49 16.66 -18.07
N PRO A 148 10.11 17.26 -19.20
CA PRO A 148 8.87 16.92 -19.87
C PRO A 148 8.84 15.42 -20.13
N VAL A 149 7.67 14.80 -19.95
CA VAL A 149 7.48 13.37 -20.18
C VAL A 149 7.91 13.05 -21.61
N LEU A 150 8.89 12.15 -21.76
CA LEU A 150 9.47 11.81 -23.07
C LEU A 150 8.45 11.18 -24.03
N ASP A 151 7.34 10.64 -23.51
CA ASP A 151 6.25 10.05 -24.27
C ASP A 151 4.89 10.64 -23.82
N GLU A 152 4.10 11.19 -24.75
CA GLU A 152 2.73 11.71 -24.52
C GLU A 152 1.70 10.60 -24.19
N ILE A 153 2.15 9.37 -23.93
CA ILE A 153 1.26 8.25 -23.65
C ILE A 153 0.96 8.25 -22.17
N ASP A 154 -0.21 8.78 -21.79
CA ASP A 154 -0.69 8.78 -20.39
C ASP A 154 -0.44 7.45 -19.66
N PHE A 155 -0.55 6.31 -20.34
CA PHE A 155 -0.39 4.97 -19.74
C PHE A 155 1.04 4.57 -19.35
N THR A 156 2.08 5.28 -19.81
CA THR A 156 3.49 4.96 -19.52
C THR A 156 4.06 5.76 -18.35
N GLU A 157 3.33 6.77 -17.83
CA GLU A 157 3.81 7.52 -16.66
C GLU A 157 3.79 6.64 -15.40
N GLY A 158 4.97 6.49 -14.79
CA GLY A 158 5.15 5.73 -13.57
C GLY A 158 4.31 6.28 -12.41
N VAL A 159 3.77 5.39 -11.57
CA VAL A 159 2.99 5.76 -10.37
C VAL A 159 3.86 6.45 -9.31
N ALA A 160 5.17 6.27 -9.35
CA ALA A 160 6.10 6.79 -8.36
C ALA A 160 7.14 7.70 -9.00
N LYS A 161 7.47 8.81 -8.33
CA LYS A 161 8.50 9.76 -8.76
C LYS A 161 9.68 9.76 -7.80
N PHE A 162 10.88 9.83 -8.34
CA PHE A 162 12.13 9.77 -7.59
C PHE A 162 12.72 11.17 -7.50
N TYR A 163 12.98 11.62 -6.28
CA TYR A 163 13.61 12.91 -6.01
C TYR A 163 14.81 12.73 -5.11
N PHE A 164 15.89 13.47 -5.34
CA PHE A 164 17.04 13.44 -4.47
C PHE A 164 17.41 14.83 -3.97
N ARG A 165 18.11 14.88 -2.83
CA ARG A 165 18.70 16.12 -2.30
C ARG A 165 19.91 15.81 -1.45
N TYR A 166 20.75 16.82 -1.26
CA TYR A 166 21.78 16.82 -0.23
C TYR A 166 21.29 17.65 0.97
N THR A 167 21.38 17.10 2.18
CA THR A 167 20.99 17.80 3.41
C THR A 167 22.01 17.50 4.50
N GLY A 168 22.72 18.53 4.99
CA GLY A 168 23.75 18.37 6.02
C GLY A 168 24.87 17.40 5.63
N GLY A 169 25.32 17.46 4.38
CA GLY A 169 26.34 16.54 3.83
C GLY A 169 25.85 15.11 3.56
N LYS A 170 24.58 14.80 3.80
CA LYS A 170 23.99 13.48 3.54
C LYS A 170 23.14 13.51 2.28
N PHE A 171 23.28 12.46 1.46
CA PHE A 171 22.41 12.21 0.33
C PHE A 171 21.08 11.58 0.80
N VAL A 172 19.97 12.08 0.27
CA VAL A 172 18.63 11.54 0.53
C VAL A 172 17.94 11.31 -0.81
N LEU A 173 17.46 10.08 -1.04
CA LEU A 173 16.55 9.74 -2.12
C LEU A 173 15.14 9.59 -1.55
N ASN A 174 14.15 10.16 -2.21
CA ASN A 174 12.75 10.03 -1.90
C ASN A 174 12.03 9.43 -3.10
N ILE A 175 11.21 8.43 -2.85
CA ILE A 175 10.30 7.88 -3.85
C ILE A 175 8.90 8.28 -3.40
N TYR A 176 8.28 9.23 -4.08
CA TYR A 176 6.96 9.74 -3.72
C TYR A 176 5.87 9.04 -4.54
N LEU A 177 4.77 8.73 -3.86
CA LEU A 177 3.52 8.24 -4.42
C LEU A 177 2.53 9.40 -4.60
N PRO A 178 1.49 9.24 -5.44
CA PRO A 178 0.59 10.34 -5.76
C PRO A 178 -0.29 10.74 -4.57
N ASP A 179 -0.61 12.03 -4.46
CA ASP A 179 -1.42 12.61 -3.38
C ASP A 179 -2.87 12.10 -3.40
N VAL A 180 -3.39 11.87 -4.61
CA VAL A 180 -4.76 11.42 -4.90
C VAL A 180 -4.67 10.44 -6.06
N ILE A 181 -5.31 9.29 -5.92
CA ILE A 181 -5.32 8.24 -6.95
C ILE A 181 -6.58 8.30 -7.80
N PHE A 182 -7.74 8.47 -7.16
CA PHE A 182 -9.03 8.57 -7.84
C PHE A 182 -9.79 9.81 -7.41
N VAL A 183 -10.32 10.56 -8.37
CA VAL A 183 -11.33 11.58 -8.13
C VAL A 183 -12.69 10.88 -8.06
N ARG A 184 -13.37 11.05 -6.92
CA ARG A 184 -14.71 10.49 -6.70
C ARG A 184 -15.75 11.51 -7.13
N LYS A 185 -16.54 11.20 -8.15
CA LYS A 185 -17.66 12.06 -8.57
C LYS A 185 -18.84 11.91 -7.59
N PRO A 186 -19.73 12.90 -7.48
CA PRO A 186 -20.97 12.79 -6.71
C PRO A 186 -21.85 11.59 -7.11
N SER A 187 -21.76 11.15 -8.38
CA SER A 187 -22.45 9.96 -8.90
C SER A 187 -21.88 8.63 -8.40
N GLY A 188 -20.78 8.64 -7.63
CA GLY A 188 -20.07 7.44 -7.16
C GLY A 188 -19.06 6.87 -8.17
N GLU A 189 -19.01 7.40 -9.39
CA GLU A 189 -18.02 7.02 -10.39
C GLU A 189 -16.60 7.46 -9.96
N LYS A 190 -15.63 6.56 -10.14
CA LYS A 190 -14.21 6.84 -9.90
C LYS A 190 -13.50 7.04 -11.22
N LYS A 191 -12.81 8.18 -11.38
CA LYS A 191 -11.87 8.43 -12.50
C LYS A 191 -10.45 8.51 -11.93
N LEU A 192 -9.47 7.98 -12.65
CA LEU A 192 -8.05 8.17 -12.31
C LEU A 192 -7.76 9.66 -12.22
N ALA A 193 -7.13 10.08 -11.13
CA ALA A 193 -6.73 11.46 -10.93
C ALA A 193 -5.50 11.79 -11.78
N GLU A 194 -5.31 13.06 -12.08
CA GLU A 194 -4.00 13.57 -12.46
C GLU A 194 -3.08 13.49 -11.23
N PHE A 195 -1.91 12.87 -11.38
CA PHE A 195 -1.03 12.58 -10.25
C PHE A 195 -0.23 13.82 -9.85
N THR A 196 -0.44 14.27 -8.62
CA THR A 196 0.39 15.28 -7.96
C THR A 196 1.17 14.64 -6.81
N TYR A 197 2.29 15.26 -6.40
CA TYR A 197 3.20 14.71 -5.38
C TYR A 197 3.51 15.72 -4.26
N LYS A 198 2.61 16.70 -4.06
CA LYS A 198 2.79 17.85 -3.13
C LYS A 198 2.77 17.42 -1.67
N LYS A 199 2.04 16.36 -1.31
CA LYS A 199 1.97 15.82 0.06
C LYS A 199 3.17 14.94 0.40
N ARG A 200 4.05 14.63 -0.57
CA ARG A 200 5.30 13.88 -0.37
C ARG A 200 5.08 12.52 0.30
N TYR A 201 4.08 11.77 -0.12
CA TYR A 201 3.83 10.42 0.40
C TYR A 201 4.96 9.47 0.00
N ASN A 202 5.92 9.28 0.90
CA ASN A 202 7.10 8.43 0.65
C ASN A 202 6.73 6.94 0.60
N LEU A 203 7.12 6.25 -0.46
CA LEU A 203 6.79 4.85 -0.74
C LEU A 203 7.18 3.91 0.41
N LEU A 204 8.39 4.04 0.96
CA LEU A 204 8.83 3.18 2.06
C LEU A 204 8.03 3.45 3.33
N SER A 205 7.80 4.73 3.66
CA SER A 205 6.99 5.11 4.83
C SER A 205 5.57 4.57 4.71
N GLN A 206 4.93 4.75 3.56
CA GLN A 206 3.58 4.24 3.30
C GLN A 206 3.53 2.71 3.37
N SER A 207 4.52 2.02 2.78
CA SER A 207 4.63 0.55 2.82
C SER A 207 4.73 0.03 4.26
N MET A 208 5.56 0.65 5.10
CA MET A 208 5.66 0.30 6.52
C MET A 208 4.36 0.55 7.28
N GLN A 209 3.65 1.65 6.99
CA GLN A 209 2.35 1.93 7.58
C GLN A 209 1.30 0.89 7.17
N PHE A 210 1.27 0.48 5.90
CA PHE A 210 0.39 -0.60 5.44
C PHE A 210 0.69 -1.91 6.16
N VAL A 211 1.96 -2.29 6.28
CA VAL A 211 2.34 -3.51 7.02
C VAL A 211 1.89 -3.43 8.47
N ARG A 212 2.16 -2.31 9.17
CA ARG A 212 1.74 -2.14 10.57
C ARG A 212 0.23 -2.25 10.74
N LEU A 213 -0.54 -1.57 9.89
CA LEU A 213 -2.00 -1.61 9.91
C LEU A 213 -2.52 -3.05 9.79
N VAL A 214 -1.99 -3.80 8.83
CA VAL A 214 -2.45 -5.16 8.52
C VAL A 214 -2.01 -6.14 9.59
N VAL A 215 -0.74 -6.10 10.01
CA VAL A 215 -0.19 -7.00 11.04
C VAL A 215 -0.92 -6.80 12.36
N TYR A 216 -1.11 -5.55 12.80
CA TYR A 216 -1.83 -5.24 14.03
C TYR A 216 -3.27 -5.78 13.98
N SER A 217 -3.99 -5.50 12.90
CA SER A 217 -5.37 -5.98 12.74
C SER A 217 -5.47 -7.50 12.65
N THR A 218 -4.46 -8.16 12.08
CA THR A 218 -4.41 -9.62 11.97
C THR A 218 -4.14 -10.27 13.32
N ILE A 219 -3.20 -9.74 14.11
CA ILE A 219 -2.90 -10.23 15.46
C ILE A 219 -4.12 -10.06 16.36
N GLU A 220 -4.70 -8.86 16.38
CA GLU A 220 -5.92 -8.56 17.14
C GLU A 220 -7.06 -9.52 16.78
N ALA A 221 -7.20 -9.85 15.49
CA ALA A 221 -8.19 -10.82 15.03
C ALA A 221 -7.92 -12.25 15.51
N LEU A 222 -6.66 -12.68 15.53
CA LEU A 222 -6.29 -13.99 16.03
C LEU A 222 -6.53 -14.12 17.54
N GLU A 223 -6.24 -13.07 18.31
CA GLU A 223 -6.50 -13.04 19.76
C GLU A 223 -7.99 -13.26 20.07
N LEU A 224 -8.87 -12.61 19.33
CA LEU A 224 -10.32 -12.81 19.43
C LEU A 224 -10.75 -14.25 19.08
N LEU A 225 -10.06 -14.89 18.14
CA LEU A 225 -10.36 -16.27 17.71
C LEU A 225 -9.78 -17.35 18.63
N ILE A 226 -8.67 -17.07 19.33
CA ILE A 226 -8.01 -17.99 20.27
C ILE A 226 -8.74 -17.99 21.62
N ASN A 227 -9.23 -16.83 22.05
CA ASN A 227 -10.03 -16.68 23.27
C ASN A 227 -11.49 -16.35 22.93
N PRO A 228 -12.21 -17.22 22.20
CA PRO A 228 -13.57 -16.92 21.82
C PRO A 228 -14.44 -16.97 23.07
N GLY A 229 -14.87 -15.80 23.54
CA GLY A 229 -16.05 -15.71 24.38
C GLY A 229 -17.30 -16.13 23.58
N SER A 230 -18.48 -16.00 24.19
CA SER A 230 -19.73 -16.07 23.42
C SER A 230 -19.70 -15.06 22.28
N PRO A 231 -20.29 -15.35 21.10
CA PRO A 231 -20.37 -14.38 20.02
C PRO A 231 -21.06 -13.09 20.50
N THR A 232 -20.37 -11.96 20.42
CA THR A 232 -20.85 -10.66 20.94
C THR A 232 -20.89 -9.57 19.89
N PHE A 233 -20.25 -9.78 18.74
CA PHE A 233 -20.19 -8.78 17.69
C PHE A 233 -21.37 -8.91 16.71
N PHE A 234 -21.90 -7.78 16.27
CA PHE A 234 -22.94 -7.70 15.26
C PHE A 234 -22.48 -6.85 14.08
N TYR A 235 -22.97 -7.18 12.90
CA TYR A 235 -22.87 -6.35 11.71
C TYR A 235 -24.28 -6.00 11.23
N ASN A 236 -24.57 -4.70 11.23
CA ASN A 236 -25.80 -4.14 10.70
C ASN A 236 -25.51 -3.62 9.29
N ARG A 237 -26.20 -4.17 8.31
CA ARG A 237 -26.13 -3.69 6.93
C ARG A 237 -26.80 -2.31 6.86
N VAL A 238 -26.02 -1.26 7.09
CA VAL A 238 -26.48 0.12 6.94
C VAL A 238 -26.81 0.32 5.47
N ARG A 239 -28.12 0.47 5.17
CA ARG A 239 -28.62 0.77 3.83
C ARG A 239 -28.02 2.09 3.35
#